data_AF-A0A931GVC9-F1
#
_entry.id   AF-A0A931GVC9-F1
#
_cell.length_a   1.000
_cell.length_b   1.000
_cell.length_c   1.000
_cell.angle_alpha   90.00
_cell.angle_beta   90.00
_cell.angle_gamma   90.00
#
_symmetry.space_group_name_H-M   'P 1'
#
loop_
_entity.id
_entity.type
_entity.pdbx_description
1 polymer ?
#
loop_
_entity_poly.entity_id
_entity_poly.type
_entity_poly.pdbx_seq_one_letter_code
_entity_poly.pdbx_strand_id
1 'polypeptide(L)'
;MNASTRRTQFVHDLAKNYPCIEVDPATAEAYADIRQRLESEGKPIGPNDLWIAAQAAAYQLVLVTANTSEFRRVPSLTIENWREPAHPHG
;
A
#
# COMPACT_ATOMS: atom_id res chain seq x y z
N MET A 1 14.27 -24.82 -15.73
CA MET A 1 14.02 -23.40 -15.37
C MET A 1 14.64 -23.15 -14.00
N ASN A 2 15.48 -22.12 -13.85
CA ASN A 2 16.07 -21.78 -12.55
C ASN A 2 15.05 -21.01 -11.68
N ALA A 3 15.32 -20.92 -10.37
CA ALA A 3 14.41 -20.27 -9.42
C ALA A 3 14.18 -18.76 -9.71
N SER A 4 15.17 -18.07 -10.29
CA SER A 4 15.06 -16.66 -10.66
C SER A 4 14.03 -16.44 -11.78
N THR A 5 14.07 -17.27 -12.82
CA THR A 5 13.10 -17.20 -13.93
C THR A 5 11.67 -17.49 -13.46
N ARG A 6 11.49 -18.39 -12.49
CA ARG A 6 10.18 -18.74 -11.95
C ARG A 6 9.52 -17.56 -11.21
N ARG A 7 10.30 -16.77 -10.46
CA ARG A 7 9.77 -15.62 -9.70
C ARG A 7 9.33 -14.49 -10.63
N THR A 8 10.11 -14.17 -11.66
CA THR A 8 9.75 -13.13 -12.63
C THR A 8 8.49 -13.51 -13.40
N GLN A 9 8.38 -14.77 -13.84
CA GLN A 9 7.20 -15.24 -14.55
C GLN A 9 5.94 -15.13 -13.70
N PHE A 10 6.02 -15.52 -12.43
CA PHE A 10 4.90 -15.39 -11.49
C PHE A 10 4.41 -13.94 -11.35
N VAL A 11 5.33 -12.97 -11.20
CA VAL A 11 4.97 -11.54 -11.12
C VAL A 11 4.31 -11.06 -12.42
N HIS A 12 4.82 -11.46 -13.57
CA HIS A 12 4.21 -11.12 -14.86
C HIS A 12 2.80 -11.69 -15.00
N ASP A 13 2.57 -12.91 -14.52
CA ASP A 13 1.26 -13.55 -14.59
C ASP A 13 0.25 -12.90 -13.62
N LEU A 14 0.69 -12.39 -12.47
CA LEU A 14 -0.15 -11.55 -11.61
C LEU A 14 -0.53 -10.24 -12.31
N ALA A 15 0.44 -9.54 -12.89
CA ALA A 15 0.20 -8.25 -13.56
C ALA A 15 -0.78 -8.34 -14.75
N LYS A 16 -0.96 -9.52 -15.34
CA LYS A 16 -1.99 -9.76 -16.37
C LYS A 16 -3.42 -9.75 -15.83
N ASN A 17 -3.60 -10.15 -14.57
CA ASN A 17 -4.92 -10.34 -13.96
C ASN A 17 -5.28 -9.20 -12.99
N TYR A 18 -4.28 -8.49 -12.47
CA TYR A 18 -4.45 -7.39 -11.54
C TYR A 18 -3.85 -6.12 -12.16
N PRO A 19 -4.67 -5.14 -12.56
CA PRO A 19 -4.18 -3.89 -13.12
C PRO A 19 -3.25 -3.18 -12.13
N CYS A 20 -2.08 -2.78 -12.62
CA CYS A 20 -1.18 -1.89 -11.89
C CYS A 20 -1.62 -0.45 -12.15
N ILE A 21 -1.74 0.34 -11.08
CA ILE A 21 -1.96 1.78 -11.18
C ILE A 21 -0.58 2.44 -11.22
N GLU A 22 -0.38 3.38 -12.14
CA GLU A 22 0.87 4.13 -12.23
C GLU A 22 0.96 5.21 -11.15
N VAL A 23 2.18 5.65 -10.85
CA VAL A 23 2.38 6.83 -10.00
C VAL A 23 2.14 8.07 -10.86
N ASP A 24 1.16 8.85 -10.47
CA ASP A 24 0.74 10.08 -11.15
C ASP A 24 0.89 11.31 -10.23
N PRO A 25 0.57 12.53 -10.70
CA PRO A 25 0.65 13.73 -9.88
C PRO A 25 -0.19 13.66 -8.59
N ALA A 26 -1.40 13.08 -8.64
CA ALA A 26 -2.24 12.92 -7.45
C ALA A 26 -1.58 12.02 -6.39
N THR A 27 -0.93 10.95 -6.83
CA THR A 27 -0.12 10.08 -5.96
C THR A 27 1.05 10.83 -5.35
N ALA A 28 1.74 11.67 -6.14
CA ALA A 28 2.87 12.47 -5.66
C ALA A 28 2.45 13.55 -4.64
N GLU A 29 1.30 14.19 -4.86
CA GLU A 29 0.70 15.15 -3.92
C GLU A 29 0.34 14.47 -2.59
N ALA A 30 -0.38 13.34 -2.65
CA ALA A 30 -0.69 12.55 -1.46
C ALA A 30 0.57 12.09 -0.72
N TYR A 31 1.63 11.71 -1.44
CA TYR A 31 2.91 11.35 -0.86
C TYR A 31 3.50 12.51 -0.06
N ALA A 32 3.55 13.72 -0.64
CA ALA A 32 4.11 14.89 0.01
C ALA A 32 3.35 15.25 1.30
N ASP A 33 2.02 15.24 1.23
CA ASP A 33 1.14 15.55 2.37
C ASP A 33 1.32 14.54 3.50
N ILE A 34 1.26 13.23 3.19
CA ILE A 34 1.42 12.17 4.19
C ILE A 34 2.82 12.24 4.80
N ARG A 35 3.86 12.44 3.98
CA ARG A 35 5.25 12.53 4.45
C ARG A 35 5.42 13.69 5.43
N GLN A 36 5.03 14.89 5.01
CA GLN A 36 5.11 16.08 5.85
C GLN A 36 4.39 15.86 7.17
N ARG A 37 3.18 15.28 7.12
CA ARG A 37 2.39 15.00 8.30
C ARG A 37 3.09 14.03 9.25
N LEU A 38 3.51 12.87 8.75
CA LEU A 38 4.14 11.84 9.57
C LEU A 38 5.49 12.29 10.16
N GLU A 39 6.29 13.02 9.38
CA GLU A 39 7.55 13.60 9.85
C GLU A 39 7.29 14.63 10.95
N SER A 40 6.26 15.49 10.80
CA SER A 40 5.89 16.47 11.84
C SER A 40 5.42 15.84 13.15
N GLU A 41 4.87 14.62 13.08
CA GLU A 41 4.45 13.85 14.25
C GLU A 41 5.56 12.94 14.83
N GLY A 42 6.74 12.90 14.20
CA GLY A 42 7.82 11.99 14.60
C GLY A 42 7.49 10.51 14.38
N LYS A 43 6.59 10.20 13.43
CA LYS A 43 6.09 8.84 13.14
C LYS A 43 6.28 8.45 11.68
N PRO A 44 7.49 8.54 11.11
CA PRO A 44 7.71 8.13 9.72
C PRO A 44 7.38 6.64 9.53
N ILE A 45 7.03 6.30 8.29
CA ILE A 45 6.91 4.92 7.80
C ILE A 45 7.99 4.67 6.74
N GLY A 46 8.21 3.41 6.37
CA GLY A 46 9.16 3.04 5.33
C GLY A 46 8.91 3.79 4.01
N PRO A 47 9.96 4.11 3.24
CA PRO A 47 9.83 4.94 2.03
C PRO A 47 8.96 4.30 0.94
N ASN A 48 8.98 2.98 0.81
CA ASN A 48 8.10 2.26 -0.13
C ASN A 48 6.67 2.16 0.40
N ASP A 49 6.51 1.94 1.70
CA ASP A 49 5.19 1.93 2.36
C ASP A 49 4.51 3.30 2.23
N LEU A 50 5.28 4.38 2.26
CA LEU A 50 4.77 5.72 2.00
C LEU A 50 4.21 5.88 0.58
N TRP A 51 4.89 5.34 -0.44
CA TRP A 51 4.34 5.34 -1.81
C TRP A 51 3.06 4.49 -1.93
N ILE A 52 3.04 3.32 -1.29
CA ILE A 52 1.85 2.44 -1.25
C ILE A 52 0.67 3.15 -0.57
N ALA A 53 0.92 3.81 0.57
CA ALA A 53 -0.10 4.56 1.30
C ALA A 53 -0.61 5.76 0.51
N ALA A 54 0.29 6.50 -0.15
CA ALA A 54 -0.04 7.64 -0.98
C ALA A 54 -0.94 7.25 -2.16
N GLN A 55 -0.60 6.17 -2.86
CA GLN A 55 -1.41 5.65 -3.95
C GLN A 55 -2.81 5.26 -3.45
N ALA A 56 -2.89 4.49 -2.36
CA ALA A 56 -4.17 4.09 -1.80
C ALA A 56 -5.02 5.29 -1.33
N ALA A 57 -4.40 6.30 -0.73
CA ALA A 57 -5.09 7.53 -0.31
C ALA A 57 -5.58 8.36 -1.50
N ALA A 58 -4.75 8.57 -2.54
CA ALA A 58 -5.08 9.36 -3.72
C ALA A 58 -6.32 8.82 -4.46
N TYR A 59 -6.46 7.50 -4.51
CA TYR A 59 -7.57 6.82 -5.19
C TYR A 59 -8.65 6.25 -4.25
N GLN A 60 -8.61 6.62 -2.96
CA GLN A 60 -9.56 6.17 -1.93
C GLN A 60 -9.75 4.64 -1.88
N LEU A 61 -8.64 3.90 -2.05
CA LEU A 61 -8.62 2.44 -2.07
C LEU A 61 -8.51 1.86 -0.66
N VAL A 62 -8.96 0.62 -0.52
CA VAL A 62 -8.66 -0.21 0.66
C VAL A 62 -7.26 -0.80 0.50
N LEU A 63 -6.36 -0.49 1.44
CA LEU A 63 -5.04 -1.09 1.50
C LEU A 63 -5.09 -2.42 2.26
N VAL A 64 -4.95 -3.52 1.54
CA VAL A 64 -4.82 -4.85 2.14
C VAL A 64 -3.37 -5.08 2.56
N THR A 65 -3.11 -5.25 3.86
CA THR A 65 -1.75 -5.45 4.37
C THR A 65 -1.71 -6.29 5.65
N ALA A 66 -0.64 -7.06 5.83
CA ALA A 66 -0.31 -7.71 7.10
C ALA A 66 0.49 -6.78 8.03
N ASN A 67 1.00 -5.65 7.53
CA ASN A 67 1.77 -4.66 8.30
C ASN A 67 0.88 -3.53 8.83
N THR A 68 -0.25 -3.89 9.46
CA THR A 68 -1.28 -2.91 9.82
C THR A 68 -0.80 -1.84 10.80
N SER A 69 0.16 -2.17 11.68
CA SER A 69 0.67 -1.23 12.69
C SER A 69 1.44 -0.05 12.08
N GLU A 70 2.11 -0.26 10.95
CA GLU A 70 2.83 0.79 10.24
C GLU A 70 1.85 1.70 9.48
N PHE A 71 0.96 1.12 8.68
CA PHE A 71 0.01 1.86 7.86
C PHE A 71 -1.09 2.58 8.64
N ARG A 72 -1.46 2.11 9.84
CA ARG A 72 -2.40 2.81 10.74
C ARG A 72 -1.93 4.20 11.18
N ARG A 73 -0.65 4.55 10.98
CA ARG A 73 -0.13 5.90 11.24
C ARG A 73 -0.61 6.92 10.21
N VAL A 74 -0.97 6.47 9.00
CA VAL A 74 -1.46 7.31 7.92
C VAL A 74 -2.95 7.62 8.16
N PRO A 75 -3.33 8.88 8.39
CA PRO A 75 -4.73 9.24 8.59
C PRO A 75 -5.58 8.94 7.35
N SER A 76 -6.84 8.60 7.55
CA SER A 76 -7.84 8.39 6.49
C SER A 76 -7.58 7.22 5.53
N LEU A 77 -6.58 6.38 5.81
CA LEU A 77 -6.32 5.18 5.03
C LEU A 77 -7.26 4.04 5.49
N THR A 78 -8.03 3.47 4.56
CA THR A 78 -8.85 2.28 4.85
C THR A 78 -7.96 1.05 4.73
N ILE A 79 -7.91 0.22 5.77
CA ILE A 79 -6.97 -0.91 5.85
C ILE A 79 -7.73 -2.19 6.17
N GLU A 80 -7.40 -3.26 5.46
CA GLU A 80 -7.84 -4.63 5.78
C GLU A 80 -6.64 -5.56 5.99
N ASN A 81 -6.79 -6.53 6.89
CA ASN A 81 -5.82 -7.61 7.06
C ASN A 81 -6.47 -8.96 6.76
N TRP A 82 -6.22 -9.51 5.58
CA TRP A 82 -6.79 -10.80 5.16
C TRP A 82 -6.10 -12.02 5.77
N ARG A 83 -5.09 -11.83 6.62
CA ARG A 83 -4.51 -12.93 7.42
C ARG A 83 -5.22 -13.12 8.74
N GLU A 84 -5.97 -12.13 9.18
CA GLU A 84 -6.85 -12.26 10.33
C GLU A 84 -8.17 -12.89 9.85
N PRO A 85 -8.78 -13.78 10.65
CA PRO A 85 -10.12 -14.24 10.32
C PRO A 85 -11.03 -13.03 10.16
N ALA A 86 -11.85 -13.03 9.12
CA ALA A 86 -12.89 -12.02 8.98
C ALA A 86 -13.65 -11.94 10.30
N HIS A 87 -13.67 -10.77 10.95
CA HIS A 87 -14.46 -10.60 12.16
C HIS A 87 -15.92 -10.93 11.81
N PRO A 88 -16.51 -11.97 12.43
CA PRO A 88 -17.89 -12.33 12.13
C PRO A 88 -18.80 -11.35 12.87
N HIS A 89 -19.10 -10.19 12.30
CA HIS A 89 -20.13 -9.31 12.86
C HIS A 89 -20.99 -8.67 11.76
N GLY A 90 -22.30 -8.96 11.81
CA GLY A 90 -23.36 -8.13 11.23
C GLY A 90 -24.36 -8.89 10.37
#